data_AF-A0A7J5ZEZ2-F1
#
_entry.id   AF-A0A7J5ZEZ2-F1
#
_cell.length_a   1.000
_cell.length_b   1.000
_cell.length_c   1.000
_cell.angle_alpha   90.00
_cell.angle_beta   90.00
_cell.angle_gamma   90.00
#
_symmetry.space_group_name_H-M   'P 1'
#
loop_
_entity.id
_entity.type
_entity.pdbx_description
1 polymer ?
#
loop_
_entity_poly.entity_id
_entity_poly.type
_entity_poly.pdbx_seq_one_letter_code
_entity_poly.pdbx_strand_id
1 'polypeptide(L)'
;METPGPEHDEYFDFLFKIILIGDSNVGKTCLVQNFKSGIFQRDSRTPLEWISPYGPWISRGRKLSAHGAIIAYDITRQGTFDSVTHWIKEVEIYGANNVVLVLIGNKCDLEKERQVQFEEACNLSKEKEILAALETSAKESQNVEEAFIMMAESCCLVTASMSSRRTRRGTTRLESSSGPTLGR
;
A
#
# COMPACT_ATOMS: atom_id res chain seq x y z
N MET A 1 26.54 34.65 -18.70
CA MET A 1 26.67 33.21 -18.95
C MET A 1 26.16 32.52 -17.71
N GLU A 2 24.90 32.10 -17.73
CA GLU A 2 24.25 31.39 -16.62
C GLU A 2 24.77 29.95 -16.61
N THR A 3 25.22 29.48 -15.44
CA THR A 3 25.52 28.06 -15.20
C THR A 3 24.35 27.45 -14.44
N PRO A 4 23.90 26.23 -14.81
CA PRO A 4 22.70 25.63 -14.24
C PRO A 4 22.93 25.30 -12.76
N GLY A 5 21.93 25.55 -11.92
CA GLY A 5 21.94 25.17 -10.51
C GLY A 5 22.00 23.66 -10.35
N PRO A 6 22.35 23.15 -9.15
CA PRO A 6 22.39 21.72 -8.91
C PRO A 6 20.96 21.17 -9.08
N GLU A 7 20.77 20.40 -10.14
CA GLU A 7 19.63 19.50 -10.25
C GLU A 7 19.72 18.56 -9.06
N HIS A 8 18.79 18.70 -8.11
CA HIS A 8 18.64 17.74 -7.03
C HIS A 8 18.27 16.42 -7.68
N ASP A 9 19.27 15.58 -7.94
CA ASP A 9 19.07 14.15 -8.08
C ASP A 9 18.41 13.70 -6.77
N GLU A 10 17.09 13.65 -6.75
CA GLU A 10 16.30 13.07 -5.66
C GLU A 10 16.68 11.59 -5.58
N TYR A 11 17.72 11.30 -4.82
CA TYR A 11 18.19 9.95 -4.58
C TYR A 11 17.18 9.27 -3.66
N PHE A 12 16.30 8.47 -4.27
CA PHE A 12 15.35 7.64 -3.54
C PHE A 12 16.03 6.36 -3.08
N ASP A 13 16.16 6.18 -1.76
CA ASP A 13 16.68 4.93 -1.18
C ASP A 13 15.77 3.73 -1.46
N PHE A 14 14.46 3.96 -1.58
CA PHE A 14 13.46 2.92 -1.82
C PHE A 14 12.32 3.41 -2.71
N LEU A 15 11.91 2.57 -3.67
CA LEU A 15 10.73 2.79 -4.51
C LEU A 15 9.66 1.75 -4.17
N PHE A 16 8.52 2.20 -3.63
CA PHE A 16 7.38 1.34 -3.33
C PHE A 16 6.28 1.49 -4.37
N LYS A 17 5.68 0.35 -4.73
CA LYS A 17 4.46 0.33 -5.53
C LYS A 17 3.27 0.07 -4.60
N ILE A 18 2.43 1.07 -4.45
CA ILE A 18 1.18 1.00 -3.68
C ILE A 18 0.01 0.94 -4.66
N ILE A 19 -0.93 0.03 -4.43
CA ILE A 19 -2.19 -0.03 -5.19
C ILE A 19 -3.35 0.46 -4.32
N LEU A 20 -4.29 1.19 -4.90
CA LEU A 20 -5.53 1.62 -4.25
C LEU A 20 -6.72 0.92 -4.90
N ILE A 21 -7.40 0.07 -4.15
CA ILE A 21 -8.49 -0.79 -4.63
C ILE A 21 -9.76 -0.60 -3.79
N GLY A 22 -10.89 -1.11 -4.28
CA GLY A 22 -12.20 -0.95 -3.65
C GLY A 22 -13.30 -0.70 -4.67
N ASP A 23 -14.55 -0.68 -4.21
CA ASP A 23 -15.73 -0.55 -5.07
C ASP A 23 -15.80 0.80 -5.82
N SER A 24 -16.68 0.85 -6.81
CA SER A 24 -16.97 2.11 -7.51
C SER A 24 -17.55 3.15 -6.53
N ASN A 25 -17.20 4.42 -6.77
CA ASN A 25 -17.71 5.56 -6.00
C ASN A 25 -17.37 5.61 -4.49
N VAL A 26 -16.41 4.78 -4.02
CA VAL A 26 -15.89 4.87 -2.64
C VAL A 26 -14.97 6.08 -2.43
N GLY A 27 -14.52 6.72 -3.51
CA GLY A 27 -13.70 7.94 -3.45
C GLY A 27 -12.19 7.72 -3.64
N LYS A 28 -11.77 6.61 -4.27
CA LYS A 28 -10.36 6.33 -4.60
C LYS A 28 -9.66 7.48 -5.33
N THR A 29 -10.28 7.97 -6.41
CA THR A 29 -9.73 9.09 -7.20
C THR A 29 -9.62 10.35 -6.34
N CYS A 30 -10.62 10.62 -5.50
CA CYS A 30 -10.63 11.76 -4.59
C CYS A 30 -9.50 11.69 -3.56
N LEU A 31 -9.24 10.50 -2.97
CA LEU A 31 -8.13 10.28 -2.05
C LEU A 31 -6.79 10.57 -2.71
N VAL A 32 -6.57 10.07 -3.93
CA VAL A 32 -5.31 10.31 -4.67
C VAL A 32 -5.14 11.78 -5.05
N GLN A 33 -6.20 12.44 -5.51
CA GLN A 33 -6.16 13.87 -5.83
C GLN A 33 -5.89 14.71 -4.58
N ASN A 34 -6.54 14.38 -3.47
CA ASN A 34 -6.34 15.05 -2.20
C ASN A 34 -4.90 14.90 -1.72
N PHE A 35 -4.37 13.68 -1.72
CA PHE A 35 -2.97 13.42 -1.35
C PHE A 35 -1.95 14.16 -2.24
N LYS A 36 -2.22 14.24 -3.56
CA LYS A 36 -1.30 14.91 -4.51
C LYS A 36 -1.32 16.43 -4.44
N SER A 37 -2.46 17.03 -4.08
CA SER A 37 -2.67 18.47 -4.26
C SER A 37 -3.07 19.19 -2.99
N GLY A 38 -3.32 18.48 -1.89
CA GLY A 38 -3.86 19.03 -0.63
C GLY A 38 -5.26 19.64 -0.75
N ILE A 39 -5.88 19.62 -1.94
CA ILE A 39 -7.12 20.33 -2.27
C ILE A 39 -8.06 19.41 -3.06
N PHE A 40 -9.30 19.29 -2.60
CA PHE A 40 -10.37 18.61 -3.32
C PHE A 40 -10.93 19.50 -4.45
N GLN A 41 -10.65 19.14 -5.71
CA GLN A 41 -11.29 19.78 -6.87
C GLN A 41 -12.54 19.02 -7.30
N ARG A 42 -13.69 19.70 -7.18
CA ARG A 42 -15.02 19.14 -7.46
C ARG A 42 -15.35 19.05 -8.96
N ASP A 43 -14.44 19.50 -9.83
CA ASP A 43 -14.62 19.48 -11.28
C ASP A 43 -13.62 18.50 -11.92
N SER A 44 -14.10 17.29 -12.20
CA SER A 44 -13.28 16.18 -12.71
C SER A 44 -13.37 16.13 -14.22
N ARG A 45 -12.61 16.99 -14.90
CA ARG A 45 -12.03 16.65 -16.21
C ARG A 45 -10.56 16.36 -16.04
N THR A 46 -10.26 15.22 -15.42
CA THR A 46 -8.93 14.62 -15.56
C THR A 46 -8.85 13.97 -16.94
N PRO A 47 -7.78 14.20 -17.74
CA PRO A 47 -7.52 13.41 -18.93
C PRO A 47 -7.55 11.93 -18.52
N LEU A 48 -8.45 11.17 -19.14
CA LEU A 48 -8.75 9.77 -18.86
C LEU A 48 -7.62 8.86 -19.33
N GLU A 49 -6.45 8.98 -18.74
CA GLU A 49 -5.40 7.99 -18.93
C GLU A 49 -4.90 7.51 -17.56
N TRP A 50 -5.22 6.25 -17.26
CA TRP A 50 -4.60 5.37 -16.26
C TRP A 50 -5.18 5.25 -14.86
N ILE A 51 -6.48 4.96 -14.76
CA ILE A 51 -6.98 3.94 -13.80
C ILE A 51 -8.09 3.13 -14.51
N SER A 52 -7.72 2.23 -15.42
CA SER A 52 -8.64 1.20 -15.96
C SER A 52 -7.91 -0.15 -16.04
N PRO A 53 -8.52 -1.25 -15.56
CA PRO A 53 -7.92 -2.59 -15.54
C PRO A 53 -7.75 -3.24 -16.93
N TYR A 54 -8.11 -2.58 -18.04
CA TYR A 54 -8.10 -3.17 -19.39
C TYR A 54 -7.29 -2.38 -20.44
N GLY A 55 -6.20 -1.71 -20.06
CA GLY A 55 -5.27 -1.07 -21.00
C GLY A 55 -4.21 -2.02 -21.60
N PRO A 56 -3.56 -1.70 -22.74
CA PRO A 56 -2.84 -2.64 -23.62
C PRO A 56 -1.48 -3.19 -23.11
N TRP A 57 -1.22 -3.17 -21.81
CA TRP A 57 0.10 -3.52 -21.25
C TRP A 57 0.19 -4.95 -20.72
N ILE A 58 -0.84 -5.78 -20.94
CA ILE A 58 -0.77 -7.23 -20.70
C ILE A 58 -0.07 -7.89 -21.89
N SER A 59 1.21 -7.57 -22.05
CA SER A 59 2.14 -8.29 -22.91
C SER A 59 3.55 -8.11 -22.39
N ARG A 60 3.78 -8.69 -21.20
CA ARG A 60 5.04 -9.29 -20.71
C ARG A 60 4.89 -9.50 -19.21
N GLY A 61 4.77 -10.77 -18.81
CA GLY A 61 4.56 -11.22 -17.44
C GLY A 61 5.59 -10.70 -16.43
N ARG A 62 5.42 -9.45 -16.01
CA ARG A 62 6.08 -8.87 -14.85
C ARG A 62 5.06 -9.00 -13.72
N LYS A 63 5.30 -9.93 -12.79
CA LYS A 63 4.57 -9.98 -11.51
C LYS A 63 4.50 -8.56 -10.96
N LEU A 64 3.30 -8.06 -10.68
CA LEU A 64 3.09 -6.77 -10.05
C LEU A 64 3.70 -6.87 -8.65
N SER A 65 4.95 -6.42 -8.49
CA SER A 65 5.58 -6.30 -7.17
C SER A 65 4.98 -5.10 -6.46
N ALA A 66 3.71 -5.23 -6.04
CA ALA A 66 3.11 -4.31 -5.10
C ALA A 66 3.72 -4.58 -3.72
N HIS A 67 4.16 -3.53 -3.05
CA HIS A 67 4.71 -3.63 -1.69
C HIS A 67 3.63 -3.33 -0.66
N GLY A 68 2.61 -2.55 -1.05
CA GLY A 68 1.44 -2.26 -0.25
C GLY A 68 0.16 -2.19 -1.08
N ALA A 69 -0.97 -2.52 -0.46
CA ALA A 69 -2.30 -2.26 -0.99
C ALA A 69 -3.16 -1.52 0.03
N ILE A 70 -3.81 -0.45 -0.43
CA ILE A 70 -4.82 0.29 0.31
C ILE A 70 -6.19 -0.14 -0.21
N ILE A 71 -7.04 -0.62 0.67
CA ILE A 71 -8.40 -1.05 0.35
C ILE A 71 -9.35 0.02 0.87
N ALA A 72 -10.05 0.70 -0.02
CA ALA A 72 -10.97 1.78 0.32
C ALA A 72 -12.43 1.30 0.26
N TYR A 73 -13.20 1.60 1.29
CA TYR A 73 -14.65 1.47 1.33
C TYR A 73 -15.30 2.81 1.71
N ASP A 74 -16.61 2.89 1.61
CA ASP A 74 -17.40 4.07 1.93
C ASP A 74 -18.19 3.83 3.22
N ILE A 75 -17.96 4.64 4.25
CA ILE A 75 -18.62 4.41 5.56
C ILE A 75 -20.14 4.56 5.50
N THR A 76 -20.66 5.26 4.48
CA THR A 76 -22.09 5.47 4.26
C THR A 76 -22.75 4.35 3.46
N ARG A 77 -21.99 3.34 3.00
CA ARG A 77 -22.50 2.25 2.16
C ARG A 77 -21.96 0.90 2.60
N GLN A 78 -22.79 0.16 3.35
CA GLN A 78 -22.45 -1.17 3.86
C GLN A 78 -21.98 -2.13 2.77
N GLY A 79 -22.64 -2.16 1.61
CA GLY A 79 -22.27 -3.07 0.53
C GLY A 79 -20.83 -2.91 0.04
N THR A 80 -20.23 -1.72 0.19
CA THR A 80 -18.82 -1.51 -0.17
C THR A 80 -17.85 -2.09 0.86
N PHE A 81 -18.29 -2.18 2.11
CA PHE A 81 -17.54 -2.84 3.18
C PHE A 81 -17.63 -4.36 3.05
N ASP A 82 -18.80 -4.90 2.69
CA ASP A 82 -18.96 -6.34 2.45
C ASP A 82 -18.02 -6.84 1.33
N SER A 83 -17.80 -6.02 0.30
CA SER A 83 -16.86 -6.27 -0.79
C SER A 83 -15.38 -6.28 -0.35
N VAL A 84 -15.01 -5.70 0.80
CA VAL A 84 -13.60 -5.62 1.27
C VAL A 84 -12.97 -7.00 1.34
N THR A 85 -13.71 -8.01 1.82
CA THR A 85 -13.20 -9.38 1.91
C THR A 85 -12.85 -9.96 0.54
N HIS A 86 -13.60 -9.59 -0.51
CA HIS A 86 -13.26 -9.97 -1.88
C HIS A 86 -11.98 -9.27 -2.35
N TRP A 87 -11.85 -7.96 -2.11
CA TRP A 87 -10.66 -7.20 -2.47
C TRP A 87 -9.39 -7.71 -1.79
N ILE A 88 -9.46 -8.12 -0.52
CA ILE A 88 -8.35 -8.76 0.19
C ILE A 88 -7.89 -10.02 -0.55
N LYS A 89 -8.83 -10.91 -0.89
CA LYS A 89 -8.52 -12.14 -1.64
C LYS A 89 -7.89 -11.86 -2.99
N GLU A 90 -8.34 -10.84 -3.72
CA GLU A 90 -7.70 -10.45 -4.97
C GLU A 90 -6.24 -10.02 -4.76
N VAL A 91 -5.95 -9.25 -3.71
CA VAL A 91 -4.57 -8.85 -3.39
C VAL A 91 -3.74 -10.06 -3.00
N GLU A 92 -4.28 -11.01 -2.25
CA GLU A 92 -3.55 -12.24 -1.89
C GLU A 92 -3.25 -13.12 -3.11
N ILE A 93 -4.18 -13.20 -4.07
CA ILE A 93 -4.01 -14.02 -5.28
C ILE A 93 -3.00 -13.40 -6.26
N TYR A 94 -3.09 -12.08 -6.47
CA TYR A 94 -2.31 -11.39 -7.51
C TYR A 94 -1.08 -10.65 -6.97
N GLY A 95 -1.00 -10.45 -5.65
CA GLY A 95 0.04 -9.69 -4.98
C GLY A 95 1.36 -10.43 -4.83
N ALA A 96 2.37 -9.69 -4.38
CA ALA A 96 3.63 -10.28 -3.95
C ALA A 96 3.47 -10.95 -2.57
N ASN A 97 4.40 -11.83 -2.22
CA ASN A 97 4.46 -12.34 -0.84
C ASN A 97 4.77 -11.15 0.11
N ASN A 98 4.01 -11.01 1.19
CA ASN A 98 4.13 -9.94 2.20
C ASN A 98 3.72 -8.53 1.73
N VAL A 99 2.62 -8.42 0.97
CA VAL A 99 2.00 -7.12 0.71
C VAL A 99 1.46 -6.55 2.02
N VAL A 100 1.86 -5.33 2.37
CA VAL A 100 1.26 -4.61 3.50
C VAL A 100 -0.16 -4.19 3.11
N LEU A 101 -1.15 -4.46 3.96
CA LEU A 101 -2.54 -4.06 3.72
C LEU A 101 -2.95 -2.96 4.68
N VAL A 102 -3.62 -1.92 4.18
CA VAL A 102 -4.29 -0.89 4.99
C VAL A 102 -5.74 -0.77 4.54
N LEU A 103 -6.66 -0.71 5.48
CA LEU A 103 -8.09 -0.54 5.24
C LEU A 103 -8.48 0.92 5.49
N ILE A 104 -9.17 1.55 4.54
CA ILE A 104 -9.60 2.95 4.62
C ILE A 104 -11.12 3.05 4.47
N GLY A 105 -11.80 3.53 5.51
CA GLY A 105 -13.19 3.98 5.46
C GLY A 105 -13.25 5.44 5.05
N ASN A 106 -13.60 5.73 3.80
CA ASN A 106 -13.70 7.10 3.30
C ASN A 106 -15.10 7.69 3.57
N LYS A 107 -15.18 9.03 3.49
CA LYS A 107 -16.35 9.88 3.73
C LYS A 107 -16.77 9.97 5.19
N CYS A 108 -15.81 9.98 6.12
CA CYS A 108 -16.10 10.21 7.54
C CYS A 108 -16.78 11.57 7.83
N ASP A 109 -16.74 12.52 6.90
CA ASP A 109 -17.52 13.77 6.98
C ASP A 109 -19.04 13.55 6.95
N LEU A 110 -19.51 12.39 6.51
CA LEU A 110 -20.92 12.01 6.43
C LEU A 110 -21.36 11.12 7.60
N GLU A 111 -20.96 11.46 8.82
CA GLU A 111 -21.26 10.69 10.05
C GLU A 111 -22.75 10.39 10.24
N LYS A 112 -23.63 11.31 9.83
CA LYS A 112 -25.10 11.14 9.93
C LYS A 112 -25.66 10.04 9.04
N GLU A 113 -24.93 9.69 7.98
CA GLU A 113 -25.29 8.66 7.01
C GLU A 113 -24.48 7.37 7.22
N ARG A 114 -23.75 7.28 8.34
CA ARG A 114 -22.91 6.12 8.68
C ARG A 114 -23.73 4.84 8.70
N GLN A 115 -23.26 3.84 7.95
CA GLN A 115 -23.78 2.48 7.96
C GLN A 115 -22.78 1.49 8.55
N VAL A 116 -21.47 1.75 8.39
CA VAL A 116 -20.39 0.90 8.88
C VAL A 116 -19.76 1.52 10.12
N GLN A 117 -19.72 0.80 11.24
CA GLN A 117 -19.02 1.26 12.43
C GLN A 117 -17.51 1.07 12.31
N PHE A 118 -16.72 1.99 12.89
CA PHE A 118 -15.26 1.87 12.87
C PHE A 118 -14.77 0.58 13.58
N GLU A 119 -15.50 0.13 14.60
CA GLU A 119 -15.20 -1.11 15.32
C GLU A 119 -15.28 -2.35 14.41
N GLU A 120 -16.23 -2.39 13.46
CA GLU A 120 -16.34 -3.48 12.49
C GLU A 120 -15.11 -3.55 11.58
N ALA A 121 -14.64 -2.38 11.12
CA ALA A 121 -13.43 -2.29 10.31
C ALA A 121 -12.17 -2.71 11.10
N CYS A 122 -12.08 -2.33 12.37
CA CYS A 122 -11.01 -2.77 13.27
C CYS A 122 -11.04 -4.27 13.54
N ASN A 123 -12.22 -4.86 13.67
CA ASN A 123 -12.36 -6.29 13.88
C ASN A 123 -11.94 -7.06 12.62
N LEU A 124 -12.39 -6.61 11.45
CA LEU A 124 -11.97 -7.18 10.16
C LEU A 124 -10.46 -7.05 9.96
N SER A 125 -9.85 -5.91 10.32
CA SER A 125 -8.42 -5.71 10.17
C SER A 125 -7.61 -6.66 11.04
N LYS A 126 -8.04 -6.91 12.29
CA LYS A 126 -7.42 -7.89 13.18
C LYS A 126 -7.59 -9.32 12.67
N GLU A 127 -8.77 -9.68 12.19
CA GLU A 127 -9.07 -11.02 11.69
C GLU A 127 -8.23 -11.37 10.45
N LYS A 128 -8.04 -10.40 9.55
CA LYS A 128 -7.33 -10.58 8.27
C LYS A 128 -5.86 -10.17 8.32
N GLU A 129 -5.32 -9.92 9.52
CA GLU A 129 -3.94 -9.48 9.73
C GLU A 129 -3.55 -8.23 8.89
N ILE A 130 -4.52 -7.35 8.66
CA ILE A 130 -4.33 -6.05 8.02
C ILE A 130 -3.63 -5.14 9.02
N LEU A 131 -2.66 -4.36 8.55
CA LEU A 131 -1.83 -3.50 9.38
C LEU A 131 -2.67 -2.54 10.24
N ALA A 132 -3.62 -1.86 9.62
CA ALA A 132 -4.45 -0.85 10.28
C ALA A 132 -5.76 -0.62 9.51
N ALA A 133 -6.76 -0.16 10.26
CA ALA A 133 -7.97 0.47 9.72
C ALA A 133 -7.95 1.96 10.08
N LEU A 134 -8.26 2.81 9.10
CA LEU A 134 -8.34 4.26 9.26
C LEU A 134 -9.65 4.77 8.65
N GLU A 135 -10.16 5.88 9.17
CA GLU A 135 -11.22 6.63 8.52
C GLU A 135 -10.66 7.90 7.91
N THR A 136 -11.18 8.29 6.75
CA THR A 136 -10.69 9.44 5.99
C THR A 136 -11.84 10.25 5.42
N SER A 137 -11.61 11.54 5.22
CA SER A 137 -12.45 12.37 4.37
C SER A 137 -11.58 12.99 3.29
N ALA A 138 -11.72 12.47 2.07
CA ALA A 138 -11.12 13.10 0.90
C ALA A 138 -11.66 14.52 0.63
N LYS A 139 -12.83 14.87 1.20
CA LYS A 139 -13.48 16.17 1.03
C LYS A 139 -12.93 17.21 2.02
N GLU A 140 -12.77 16.82 3.28
CA GLU A 140 -12.24 17.69 4.34
C GLU A 140 -10.72 17.54 4.52
N SER A 141 -10.05 16.78 3.65
CA SER A 141 -8.62 16.44 3.73
C SER A 141 -8.23 15.80 5.07
N GLN A 142 -9.15 15.07 5.71
CA GLN A 142 -8.92 14.48 7.01
C GLN A 142 -8.34 13.06 6.87
N ASN A 143 -7.22 12.81 7.57
CA ASN A 143 -6.53 11.51 7.65
C ASN A 143 -6.04 10.93 6.31
N VAL A 144 -6.11 11.72 5.23
CA VAL A 144 -5.68 11.27 3.90
C VAL A 144 -4.16 11.12 3.86
N GLU A 145 -3.42 12.15 4.26
CA GLU A 145 -1.96 12.14 4.25
C GLU A 145 -1.40 11.08 5.21
N GLU A 146 -1.96 10.99 6.42
CA GLU A 146 -1.57 10.02 7.43
C GLU A 146 -1.74 8.57 6.94
N ALA A 147 -2.79 8.28 6.16
CA ALA A 147 -3.00 6.95 5.61
C ALA A 147 -1.91 6.55 4.59
N PHE A 148 -1.48 7.49 3.74
CA PHE A 148 -0.42 7.24 2.77
C PHE A 148 0.96 7.16 3.43
N ILE A 149 1.25 8.04 4.41
CA ILE A 149 2.51 8.01 5.17
C ILE A 149 2.62 6.70 5.95
N MET A 150 1.57 6.30 6.67
CA MET A 150 1.54 5.03 7.44
C MET A 150 1.84 3.83 6.55
N MET A 151 1.26 3.80 5.33
CA MET A 151 1.55 2.76 4.36
C MET A 151 3.03 2.76 3.94
N ALA A 152 3.58 3.93 3.61
CA ALA A 152 4.97 4.06 3.20
C ALA A 152 5.95 3.63 4.30
N GLU A 153 5.75 4.11 5.53
CA GLU A 153 6.56 3.74 6.70
C GLU A 153 6.55 2.23 6.94
N SER A 154 5.37 1.62 6.83
CA SER A 154 5.22 0.18 7.05
C SER A 154 5.90 -0.64 5.97
N CYS A 155 5.84 -0.21 4.71
CA CYS A 155 6.60 -0.82 3.61
C CYS A 155 8.11 -0.72 3.84
N CYS A 156 8.62 0.42 4.34
CA CYS A 156 10.02 0.59 4.72
C CYS A 156 10.42 -0.39 5.83
N LEU A 157 9.62 -0.51 6.89
CA LEU A 157 9.90 -1.40 8.03
C LEU A 157 9.96 -2.87 7.61
N VAL A 158 8.98 -3.32 6.82
CA VAL A 158 8.95 -4.71 6.31
C VAL A 158 10.20 -4.97 5.47
N THR A 159 10.56 -4.05 4.58
CA THR A 159 11.74 -4.17 3.70
C THR A 159 13.05 -4.19 4.50
N ALA A 160 13.22 -3.31 5.49
CA ALA A 160 14.40 -3.27 6.35
C ALA A 160 14.58 -4.57 7.16
N SER A 161 13.49 -5.15 7.66
CA SER A 161 13.50 -6.43 8.39
C SER A 161 13.90 -7.62 7.50
N MET A 162 13.65 -7.53 6.19
CA MET A 162 14.02 -8.55 5.21
C MET A 162 15.48 -8.43 4.79
N SER A 163 16.00 -7.21 4.67
CA SER A 163 17.42 -6.95 4.36
C SER A 163 18.38 -7.47 5.44
N SER A 164 18.05 -7.28 6.72
CA SER A 164 18.87 -7.80 7.84
C SER A 164 18.94 -9.34 7.90
N ARG A 165 17.93 -10.06 7.38
CA ARG A 165 17.95 -11.53 7.31
C ARG A 165 18.87 -12.07 6.22
N ARG A 166 19.15 -11.27 5.18
CA ARG A 166 19.94 -11.70 4.02
C ARG A 166 21.44 -11.66 4.28
N THR A 167 21.90 -10.77 5.17
CA THR A 167 23.31 -10.67 5.57
C THR A 167 23.79 -11.82 6.47
N ARG A 168 22.88 -12.56 7.12
CA ARG A 168 23.25 -13.73 7.96
C ARG A 168 23.41 -15.05 7.22
N ARG A 169 23.05 -15.14 5.93
CA ARG A 169 23.22 -16.35 5.10
C ARG A 169 24.48 -16.35 4.22
N GLY A 170 25.39 -15.39 4.46
CA GLY A 170 26.63 -15.24 3.71
C GLY A 170 27.89 -15.44 4.55
N THR A 171 27.92 -16.41 5.49
CA THR A 171 29.18 -16.81 6.15
C THR A 171 29.16 -18.28 6.57
N THR A 172 29.07 -19.19 5.60
CA THR A 172 29.68 -20.52 5.76
C THR A 172 30.98 -20.51 4.98
N ARG A 173 32.04 -19.99 5.60
CA ARG A 173 33.40 -20.13 5.12
C ARG A 173 33.83 -21.56 5.38
N LEU A 174 34.10 -22.28 4.30
CA LEU A 174 34.87 -23.52 4.30
C LEU A 174 36.27 -23.22 4.84
N GLU A 175 36.68 -23.88 5.91
CA GLU A 175 38.09 -24.16 6.18
C GLU A 175 38.26 -25.65 6.47
N SER A 176 39.08 -26.26 5.62
CA SER A 176 39.50 -27.64 5.60
C SER A 176 40.82 -27.83 6.36
N SER A 177 40.93 -28.98 7.06
CA SER A 177 42.17 -29.68 7.49
C SER A 177 42.99 -29.01 8.61
N SER A 178 43.53 -29.69 9.63
CA SER A 178 44.31 -30.93 9.61
C SER A 178 44.75 -31.42 11.02
N GLY A 179 44.91 -32.74 11.20
CA GLY A 179 45.91 -33.41 12.08
C GLY A 179 45.41 -34.11 13.37
N PRO A 180 46.19 -35.05 13.97
CA PRO A 180 46.67 -36.33 13.42
C PRO A 180 46.29 -37.57 14.28
N THR A 181 46.72 -38.73 13.79
CA THR A 181 46.57 -40.15 14.18
C THR A 181 46.85 -40.62 15.63
N LEU A 182 46.28 -41.82 15.88
CA LEU A 182 46.76 -42.98 16.67
C LEU A 182 46.19 -43.22 18.09
N GLY A 183 45.54 -44.37 18.24
CA GLY A 183 45.19 -44.98 19.52
C GLY A 183 44.72 -46.42 19.28
N ARG A 184 45.46 -47.36 19.87
CA ARG A 184 45.52 -48.79 19.58
C ARG A 184 44.39 -49.59 20.25
#